data_AF-A0A3B9PNM6-F1
#
_entry.id   AF-A0A3B9PNM6-F1
#
_cell.length_a   1.000
_cell.length_b   1.000
_cell.length_c   1.000
_cell.angle_alpha   90.00
_cell.angle_beta   90.00
_cell.angle_gamma   90.00
#
_symmetry.space_group_name_H-M   'P 1'
#
loop_
_entity.id
_entity.type
_entity.pdbx_description
1 polymer ?
#
loop_
_entity_poly.entity_id
_entity_poly.type
_entity_poly.pdbx_seq_one_letter_code
_entity_poly.pdbx_strand_id
1 'polypeptide(L)'
;MSLNNMTHEELQKLIAEAVRQTLVQMGADPSNPIEMQRDFQHLRQWRKAGEDLRSKGMLTLLSIFVTGSVALFLVGLRDYFGK
;
A
#
# COMPACT_ATOMS: atom_id res chain seq x y z
N MET A 1 -38.42 15.33 11.46
CA MET A 1 -39.09 14.10 10.98
C MET A 1 -38.55 12.96 11.82
N SER A 2 -39.38 12.24 12.58
CA SER A 2 -38.92 11.11 13.42
C SER A 2 -38.74 9.88 12.54
N LEU A 3 -37.60 9.19 12.64
CA LEU A 3 -37.28 7.97 11.88
C LEU A 3 -38.36 6.87 12.03
N ASN A 4 -39.07 6.88 13.16
CA ASN A 4 -40.09 5.88 13.51
C ASN A 4 -41.38 5.95 12.67
N ASN A 5 -41.60 7.04 11.90
CA ASN A 5 -42.79 7.23 11.08
C ASN A 5 -42.50 7.20 9.56
N MET A 6 -41.31 6.74 9.16
CA MET A 6 -40.93 6.64 7.74
C MET A 6 -41.35 5.29 7.16
N THR A 7 -41.70 5.30 5.88
CA THR A 7 -41.85 4.07 5.11
C THR A 7 -40.50 3.39 4.89
N HIS A 8 -40.51 2.09 4.58
CA HIS A 8 -39.28 1.34 4.34
C HIS A 8 -38.44 1.92 3.19
N GLU A 9 -39.11 2.41 2.14
CA GLU A 9 -38.45 3.03 0.98
C GLU A 9 -37.79 4.36 1.32
N GLU A 10 -38.45 5.21 2.12
CA GLU A 10 -37.87 6.49 2.56
C GLU A 10 -36.65 6.25 3.46
N LEU A 11 -36.70 5.23 4.32
CA LEU A 11 -35.58 4.86 5.17
C LEU A 11 -34.38 4.38 4.33
N GLN A 12 -34.60 3.52 3.34
CA GLN A 12 -33.53 3.06 2.45
C GLN A 12 -32.88 4.21 1.68
N LYS A 13 -33.69 5.16 1.17
CA LYS A 13 -33.17 6.35 0.48
C LYS A 13 -32.33 7.23 1.39
N LEU A 14 -32.78 7.47 2.63
CA LEU A 14 -32.03 8.24 3.61
C LEU A 14 -30.67 7.60 3.92
N ILE A 15 -30.65 6.28 4.13
CA ILE A 15 -29.41 5.53 4.40
C ILE A 15 -28.47 5.61 3.19
N ALA A 16 -28.98 5.37 1.98
CA ALA A 16 -28.17 5.43 0.76
C ALA A 16 -27.54 6.81 0.55
N GLU A 17 -28.30 7.89 0.78
CA GLU A 17 -27.80 9.25 0.67
C GLU A 17 -26.77 9.58 1.75
N ALA A 18 -27.00 9.17 3.00
CA ALA A 18 -26.04 9.38 4.09
C ALA A 18 -24.70 8.67 3.82
N VAL A 19 -24.73 7.42 3.33
CA VAL A 19 -23.53 6.67 2.93
C VAL A 19 -22.83 7.36 1.76
N ARG A 20 -23.58 7.77 0.74
CA ARG A 20 -23.04 8.49 -0.42
C ARG A 20 -22.34 9.79 0.01
N GLN A 21 -22.97 10.60 0.85
CA GLN A 21 -22.39 11.85 1.36
C GLN A 21 -21.12 11.59 2.18
N THR A 22 -21.13 10.56 3.01
CA THR A 22 -19.96 10.16 3.80
C THR A 22 -18.79 9.78 2.89
N LEU A 23 -19.04 8.96 1.86
CA LEU A 23 -18.00 8.55 0.91
C LEU A 23 -17.43 9.76 0.15
N VAL A 24 -18.28 10.68 -0.31
CA VAL A 24 -17.85 11.92 -0.98
C VAL A 24 -17.03 12.81 -0.05
N GLN A 25 -17.42 12.96 1.21
CA GLN A 25 -16.65 13.71 2.21
C GLN A 25 -15.27 13.10 2.47
N MET A 26 -15.14 11.77 2.33
CA MET A 26 -13.86 11.07 2.41
C MET A 26 -13.04 11.13 1.11
N GLY A 27 -13.53 11.84 0.09
CA GLY A 27 -12.87 11.95 -1.22
C GLY A 27 -13.05 10.72 -2.11
N ALA A 28 -13.96 9.82 -1.78
CA ALA A 28 -14.32 8.68 -2.62
C ALA A 28 -15.46 9.06 -3.58
N ASP A 29 -15.44 8.52 -4.80
CA ASP A 29 -16.52 8.69 -5.76
C ASP A 29 -17.42 7.44 -5.82
N PRO A 30 -18.56 7.42 -5.11
CA PRO A 30 -19.49 6.30 -5.15
C PRO A 30 -20.26 6.21 -6.48
N SER A 31 -20.19 7.22 -7.36
CA SER A 31 -20.81 7.16 -8.69
C SER A 31 -20.04 6.26 -9.67
N ASN A 32 -18.74 6.03 -9.41
CA ASN A 32 -17.92 5.05 -10.11
C ASN A 32 -17.35 3.99 -9.15
N PRO A 33 -18.18 3.03 -8.68
CA PRO A 33 -17.77 2.09 -7.64
C PRO A 33 -16.63 1.16 -8.06
N ILE A 34 -16.45 0.89 -9.36
CA ILE A 34 -15.37 0.01 -9.86
C ILE A 34 -14.02 0.74 -9.84
N GLU A 35 -13.99 2.01 -10.23
CA GLU A 35 -12.78 2.83 -10.15
C GLU A 35 -12.36 3.02 -8.69
N MET A 36 -13.30 3.40 -7.82
CA MET A 36 -13.06 3.51 -6.37
C MET A 36 -12.50 2.21 -5.77
N GLN A 37 -13.00 1.04 -6.17
CA GLN A 37 -12.47 -0.25 -5.74
C GLN A 37 -11.02 -0.48 -6.19
N ARG A 38 -10.68 -0.10 -7.43
CA ARG A 38 -9.31 -0.21 -7.96
C ARG A 38 -8.35 0.69 -7.20
N ASP A 39 -8.76 1.92 -6.88
CA ASP A 39 -7.94 2.85 -6.10
C ASP A 39 -7.62 2.30 -4.72
N PHE A 40 -8.62 1.76 -4.01
CA PHE A 40 -8.39 1.11 -2.72
C PHE A 40 -7.50 -0.13 -2.82
N GLN A 41 -7.63 -0.92 -3.89
CA GLN A 41 -6.73 -2.04 -4.14
C GLN A 41 -5.29 -1.56 -4.38
N HIS A 42 -5.10 -0.50 -5.16
CA HIS A 42 -3.78 0.11 -5.38
C HIS A 42 -3.15 0.61 -4.08
N LEU A 43 -3.90 1.30 -3.23
CA LEU A 43 -3.41 1.75 -1.92
C LEU A 43 -2.99 0.56 -1.03
N ARG A 44 -3.75 -0.54 -1.06
CA ARG A 44 -3.39 -1.76 -0.32
C ARG A 44 -2.12 -2.41 -0.87
N GLN A 45 -1.99 -2.47 -2.19
CA GLN A 45 -0.79 -3.00 -2.84
C GLN A 45 0.42 -2.13 -2.50
N TRP A 46 0.27 -0.81 -2.53
CA TRP A 46 1.33 0.13 -2.17
C TRP A 46 1.82 -0.05 -0.74
N ARG A 47 0.91 -0.14 0.24
CA ARG A 47 1.28 -0.41 1.64
C ARG A 47 2.06 -1.72 1.78
N LYS A 48 1.57 -2.80 1.17
CA LYS A 48 2.24 -4.10 1.18
C LYS A 48 3.62 -4.04 0.53
N ALA A 49 3.75 -3.34 -0.61
CA ALA A 49 5.02 -3.16 -1.30
C ALA A 49 6.03 -2.40 -0.42
N GLY A 50 5.58 -1.38 0.31
CA GLY A 50 6.43 -0.67 1.28
C GLY A 50 6.90 -1.54 2.45
N GLU A 51 6.03 -2.42 2.98
CA GLU A 51 6.38 -3.39 4.01
C GLU A 51 7.40 -4.44 3.50
N ASP A 52 7.20 -4.93 2.28
CA ASP A 52 8.12 -5.84 1.59
C ASP A 52 9.48 -5.17 1.32
N LEU A 53 9.49 -3.92 0.85
CA LEU A 53 10.70 -3.17 0.60
C LEU A 53 11.50 -2.96 1.90
N ARG A 54 10.82 -2.66 3.01
CA ARG A 54 11.49 -2.49 4.32
C ARG A 54 12.12 -3.79 4.80
N SER A 55 11.40 -4.92 4.69
CA SER A 55 11.88 -6.22 5.17
C SER A 55 12.99 -6.80 4.28
N LYS A 56 12.83 -6.75 2.96
CA LYS A 56 13.80 -7.31 1.99
C LYS A 56 14.92 -6.34 1.65
N GLY A 57 14.70 -5.04 1.79
CA GLY A 57 15.69 -4.01 1.50
C GLY A 57 16.91 -4.10 2.42
N MET A 58 16.71 -4.37 3.70
CA MET A 58 17.82 -4.57 4.65
C MET A 58 18.69 -5.77 4.24
N LEU A 59 18.07 -6.89 3.87
CA LEU A 59 18.78 -8.08 3.41
C LEU A 59 19.53 -7.81 2.11
N THR A 60 18.94 -7.04 1.20
CA THR A 60 19.57 -6.63 -0.06
C THR A 60 20.82 -5.77 0.19
N LEU A 61 20.72 -4.78 1.07
CA LEU A 61 21.85 -3.91 1.45
C LEU A 61 22.99 -4.71 2.09
N LEU A 62 22.66 -5.61 3.02
CA LEU A 62 23.64 -6.50 3.64
C LEU A 62 24.34 -7.38 2.60
N SER A 63 23.57 -7.92 1.64
CA SER A 63 24.12 -8.76 0.58
C SER A 63 25.11 -7.98 -0.29
N ILE A 64 24.74 -6.76 -0.73
CA ILE A 64 25.64 -5.88 -1.50
C ILE A 64 26.93 -5.61 -0.72
N PHE A 65 26.81 -5.30 0.57
CA PHE A 65 27.96 -5.02 1.44
C PHE A 65 28.90 -6.23 1.58
N VAL A 66 28.34 -7.42 1.85
CA VAL A 66 29.12 -8.65 2.00
C VAL A 66 29.80 -9.03 0.68
N THR A 67 29.07 -9.01 -0.44
CA THR A 67 29.63 -9.30 -1.77
C THR A 67 30.75 -8.33 -2.12
N GLY A 68 30.57 -7.03 -1.88
CA GLY A 68 31.61 -6.02 -2.10
C GLY A 68 32.83 -6.25 -1.23
N SER A 69 32.64 -6.59 0.04
CA SER A 69 33.72 -6.88 0.99
C SER A 69 34.53 -8.12 0.58
N VAL A 70 33.87 -9.19 0.15
CA VAL A 70 34.54 -10.41 -0.36
C VAL A 70 35.33 -10.10 -1.63
N ALA A 71 34.77 -9.33 -2.55
CA ALA A 71 35.48 -8.93 -3.78
C ALA A 71 36.76 -8.14 -3.46
N LEU A 72 36.67 -7.14 -2.58
CA LEU A 72 37.83 -6.36 -2.13
C LEU A 72 38.88 -7.23 -1.42
N PHE A 73 38.43 -8.17 -0.58
CA PHE A 73 39.32 -9.09 0.14
C PHE A 73 40.10 -9.99 -0.82
N LEU A 74 39.43 -10.58 -1.82
CA LEU A 74 40.08 -11.42 -2.82
C LEU A 74 41.07 -10.64 -3.68
N VAL A 75 40.73 -9.41 -4.07
CA VAL A 75 41.66 -8.51 -4.79
C VAL A 75 42.89 -8.21 -3.92
N GLY A 76 42.69 -7.86 -2.65
CA GLY A 76 43.80 -7.59 -1.72
C GLY A 76 44.70 -8.80 -1.49
N LEU A 77 44.15 -10.01 -1.33
CA LEU A 77 44.93 -11.24 -1.23
C LEU A 77 45.74 -11.50 -2.50
N ARG A 78 45.12 -11.36 -3.68
CA ARG A 78 45.82 -11.53 -4.96
C ARG A 78 46.97 -10.54 -5.10
N ASP A 79 46.78 -9.29 -4.71
CA ASP A 79 47.80 -8.24 -4.82
C ASP A 79 48.95 -8.45 -3.81
N TYR A 80 48.66 -9.02 -2.63
CA TYR A 80 49.66 -9.37 -1.63
C TYR A 80 50.55 -10.54 -2.07
N PHE A 81 49.96 -11.61 -2.64
CA PHE A 81 50.69 -12.80 -3.09
C PHE A 81 51.21 -12.71 -4.53
N GLY A 82 50.72 -11.75 -5.32
CA GLY A 82 51.16 -11.47 -6.69
C GLY A 82 52.33 -10.48 -6.77
N LYS A 83 52.74 -9.92 -5.62
CA LYS A 83 54.09 -9.37 -5.40
C LYS A 83 55.05 -10.50 -5.07
#